data_AF-A0AAD0I1K4-F1
#
_entry.id   AF-A0AAD0I1K4-F1
#
_cell.length_a   1.000
_cell.length_b   1.000
_cell.length_c   1.000
_cell.angle_alpha   90.00
_cell.angle_beta   90.00
_cell.angle_gamma   90.00
#
_symmetry.space_group_name_H-M   'P 1'
#
loop_
_entity.id
_entity.type
_entity.pdbx_description
1 polymer ?
#
loop_
_entity_poly.entity_id
_entity_poly.type
_entity_poly.pdbx_seq_one_letter_code
_entity_poly.pdbx_strand_id
1 'polypeptide(L)'
;MTMSMPAPKHHHSNAIHAAPPMGTAPITRQRSAMHVTRRNTYALKVRGDRMRDSNLFDGDVIIIRRYQHDTQQETAIVTINQREVALKRLSISRLGVHLLPEDSATPALFLHNCDIQVLGMVMGIEQHHSASQHH
;
A
#
# COMPACT_ATOMS: atom_id res chain seq x y z
N MET A 1 87.54 9.20 29.35
CA MET A 1 86.23 8.52 29.30
C MET A 1 85.58 8.65 30.67
N THR A 2 84.44 9.35 30.77
CA THR A 2 83.70 9.50 32.03
C THR A 2 82.48 8.58 31.99
N MET A 3 82.24 7.86 33.09
CA MET A 3 81.17 6.87 33.26
C MET A 3 79.84 7.59 33.50
N SER A 4 78.80 7.24 32.74
CA SER A 4 77.43 7.70 32.96
C SER A 4 76.64 6.63 33.73
N MET A 5 75.99 7.05 34.82
CA MET A 5 75.23 6.24 35.78
C MET A 5 73.97 5.63 35.15
N PRO A 6 73.33 4.63 35.80
CA PRO A 6 72.08 4.98 36.49
C PRO A 6 71.72 4.11 37.72
N ALA A 7 70.83 4.62 38.58
CA ALA A 7 69.88 3.81 39.36
C ALA A 7 68.71 4.66 39.90
N PRO A 8 67.53 4.05 40.15
CA PRO A 8 66.22 4.71 40.07
C PRO A 8 65.57 4.95 41.44
N LYS A 9 64.55 5.82 41.52
CA LYS A 9 63.54 5.77 42.60
C LYS A 9 62.13 6.14 42.13
N HIS A 10 61.20 5.33 42.60
CA HIS A 10 59.75 5.30 42.39
C HIS A 10 59.02 6.56 42.83
N HIS A 11 57.90 6.88 42.17
CA HIS A 11 56.71 7.41 42.85
C HIS A 11 55.42 6.87 42.22
N HIS A 12 54.52 6.44 43.11
CA HIS A 12 53.17 5.97 42.86
C HIS A 12 52.28 7.09 42.28
N SER A 13 51.38 6.75 41.36
CA SER A 13 50.04 7.36 41.30
C SER A 13 49.06 6.43 40.57
N ASN A 14 48.01 6.11 41.32
CA ASN A 14 46.93 5.19 41.00
C ASN A 14 45.85 5.96 40.22
N ALA A 15 45.67 5.68 38.93
CA ALA A 15 44.60 6.28 38.13
C ALA A 15 43.34 5.41 38.24
N ILE A 16 42.40 5.89 39.04
CA ILE A 16 41.11 5.27 39.31
C ILE A 16 40.21 5.42 38.08
N HIS A 17 39.55 4.32 37.74
CA HIS A 17 38.41 4.16 36.84
C HIS A 17 37.46 5.38 36.82
N ALA A 18 37.25 5.97 35.64
CA ALA A 18 36.07 6.77 35.35
C ALA A 18 35.42 6.24 34.07
N ALA A 19 34.53 5.25 34.22
CA ALA A 19 33.59 4.88 33.18
C ALA A 19 32.60 6.04 32.99
N PRO A 20 32.22 6.39 31.75
CA PRO A 20 31.13 7.33 31.53
C PRO A 20 29.82 6.74 32.06
N PRO A 21 28.90 7.55 32.63
CA PRO A 21 27.62 7.04 33.08
C PRO A 21 26.87 6.46 31.89
N MET A 22 26.41 5.22 32.04
CA MET A 22 25.49 4.58 31.11
C MET A 22 24.25 5.46 30.98
N GLY A 23 24.22 6.29 29.93
CA GLY A 23 23.00 6.90 29.47
C GLY A 23 22.07 5.77 29.05
N THR A 24 21.04 5.50 29.85
CA THR A 24 19.85 4.79 29.40
C THR A 24 19.27 5.58 28.24
N ALA A 25 19.69 5.25 27.02
CA ALA A 25 18.96 5.65 25.83
C ALA A 25 17.54 5.08 25.97
N PRO A 26 16.48 5.89 25.78
CA PRO A 26 15.15 5.33 25.73
C PRO A 26 15.15 4.30 24.60
N ILE A 27 14.79 3.07 24.94
CA ILE A 27 14.48 2.04 23.96
C ILE A 27 13.20 2.52 23.29
N THR A 28 13.33 3.40 22.30
CA THR A 28 12.20 3.80 21.46
C THR A 28 11.78 2.52 20.76
N ARG A 29 10.77 1.84 21.31
CA ARG A 29 10.04 0.80 20.59
C ARG A 29 9.56 1.48 19.31
N GLN A 30 10.29 1.27 18.23
CA GLN A 30 9.87 1.62 16.89
C GLN A 30 8.62 0.79 16.65
N ARG A 31 7.45 1.40 16.93
CA ARG A 31 6.16 0.77 16.65
C ARG A 31 6.16 0.58 15.14
N SER A 32 6.32 -0.65 14.68
CA SER A 32 6.09 -1.01 13.29
C SER A 32 4.80 -0.34 12.85
N ALA A 33 4.89 0.54 11.85
CA ALA A 33 3.71 1.18 11.29
C ALA A 33 2.83 0.06 10.73
N MET A 34 1.59 -0.04 11.23
CA MET A 34 0.61 -0.99 10.74
C MET A 34 -0.01 -0.38 9.47
N HIS A 35 0.22 -1.01 8.32
CA HIS A 35 -0.37 -0.54 7.07
C HIS A 35 -1.72 -1.22 6.87
N VAL A 36 -2.78 -0.43 6.70
CA VAL A 36 -4.13 -0.95 6.47
C VAL A 36 -4.49 -0.76 5.00
N THR A 37 -4.99 -1.82 4.36
CA THR A 37 -5.55 -1.77 3.01
C THR A 37 -7.01 -2.18 3.04
N ARG A 38 -7.90 -1.31 2.56
CA ARG A 38 -9.32 -1.62 2.39
C ARG A 38 -9.56 -2.18 1.00
N ARG A 39 -10.31 -3.27 0.90
CA ARG A 39 -10.65 -3.96 -0.34
C ARG A 39 -12.14 -3.96 -0.55
N ASN A 40 -12.61 -3.35 -1.63
CA ASN A 40 -14.01 -3.38 -2.03
C ASN A 40 -14.13 -4.04 -3.39
N THR A 41 -14.96 -5.08 -3.49
CA THR A 41 -15.26 -5.75 -4.77
C THR A 41 -16.74 -5.60 -5.09
N TYR A 42 -17.04 -5.19 -6.31
CA TYR A 42 -18.40 -5.04 -6.83
C TYR A 42 -18.59 -6.00 -8.00
N ALA A 43 -19.70 -6.72 -8.02
CA ALA A 43 -20.11 -7.55 -9.15
C ALA A 43 -21.35 -6.93 -9.79
N LEU A 44 -21.24 -6.59 -11.07
CA LEU A 44 -22.29 -5.97 -11.87
C LEU A 44 -22.62 -6.91 -13.03
N LYS A 45 -23.91 -7.05 -13.37
CA LYS A 45 -24.38 -7.74 -14.56
C LYS A 45 -24.93 -6.74 -15.56
N VAL A 46 -24.52 -6.82 -16.81
CA VAL A 46 -25.12 -6.04 -17.90
C VAL A 46 -26.55 -6.53 -18.14
N ARG A 47 -27.46 -5.58 -18.42
CA ARG A 47 -28.86 -5.82 -18.74
C ARG A 47 -29.22 -5.22 -20.09
N GLY A 48 -29.75 -6.05 -20.96
CA GLY A 48 -30.14 -5.68 -22.31
C GLY A 48 -28.96 -5.34 -23.22
N ASP A 49 -29.25 -4.64 -24.31
CA ASP A 49 -28.37 -4.55 -25.47
C ASP A 49 -27.77 -3.15 -25.70
N ARG A 50 -28.03 -2.18 -24.80
CA ARG A 50 -27.62 -0.78 -24.99
C ARG A 50 -26.11 -0.59 -24.95
N MET A 51 -25.39 -1.52 -24.37
CA MET A 51 -23.93 -1.46 -24.21
C MET A 51 -23.16 -2.21 -25.30
N ARG A 52 -23.83 -2.68 -26.36
CA ARG A 52 -23.20 -3.43 -27.47
C ARG A 52 -22.05 -2.69 -28.14
N ASP A 53 -22.14 -1.36 -28.27
CA ASP A 53 -21.06 -0.54 -28.86
C ASP A 53 -19.76 -0.60 -28.05
N SER A 54 -19.85 -0.95 -26.76
CA SER A 54 -18.71 -1.17 -25.87
C SER A 54 -18.31 -2.66 -25.78
N ASN A 55 -18.80 -3.50 -26.69
CA ASN A 55 -18.61 -4.95 -26.70
C ASN A 55 -19.06 -5.62 -25.39
N LEU A 56 -20.17 -5.14 -24.83
CA LEU A 56 -20.83 -5.64 -23.64
C LEU A 56 -22.26 -6.09 -23.98
N PHE A 57 -22.58 -7.34 -23.64
CA PHE A 57 -23.84 -8.00 -23.98
C PHE A 57 -24.66 -8.33 -22.74
N ASP A 58 -25.97 -8.54 -22.93
CA ASP A 58 -26.86 -8.94 -21.84
C ASP A 58 -26.32 -10.20 -21.13
N GLY A 59 -26.24 -10.13 -19.80
CA GLY A 59 -25.70 -11.21 -18.98
C GLY A 59 -24.20 -11.15 -18.72
N ASP A 60 -23.44 -10.29 -19.40
CA ASP A 60 -22.01 -10.11 -19.12
C ASP A 60 -21.80 -9.63 -17.68
N VAL A 61 -20.77 -10.18 -17.03
CA VAL A 61 -20.42 -9.85 -15.64
C VAL A 61 -19.17 -9.00 -15.61
N ILE A 62 -19.30 -7.84 -14.96
CA ILE A 62 -18.23 -6.89 -14.72
C ILE A 62 -17.85 -6.95 -13.24
N ILE A 63 -16.57 -7.23 -12.96
CA ILE A 63 -16.04 -7.26 -11.60
C ILE A 63 -15.13 -6.05 -11.40
N ILE A 64 -15.44 -5.21 -10.42
CA ILE A 64 -14.62 -4.04 -10.06
C ILE A 64 -13.98 -4.31 -8.70
N ARG A 65 -12.65 -4.29 -8.64
CA ARG A 65 -11.86 -4.40 -7.41
C ARG A 65 -11.21 -3.06 -7.11
N ARG A 66 -11.51 -2.49 -5.95
CA ARG A 66 -10.95 -1.23 -5.46
C ARG A 66 -10.12 -1.49 -4.21
N TYR A 67 -8.91 -0.96 -4.21
CA TYR A 67 -7.93 -1.02 -3.12
C TYR A 67 -7.66 0.39 -2.63
N GLN A 68 -7.81 0.62 -1.34
CA GLN A 68 -7.50 1.91 -0.71
C GLN A 68 -6.46 1.69 0.39
N HIS A 69 -5.28 2.26 0.20
CA HIS A 69 -4.19 2.23 1.16
C HIS A 69 -4.28 3.42 2.12
N ASP A 70 -3.69 3.27 3.30
CA ASP A 70 -3.68 4.30 4.35
C ASP A 70 -2.99 5.61 3.91
N THR A 71 -2.09 5.53 2.92
CA THR A 71 -1.38 6.67 2.30
C THR A 71 -2.23 7.49 1.32
N GLN A 72 -3.56 7.34 1.33
CA GLN A 72 -4.52 7.90 0.37
C GLN A 72 -4.33 7.47 -1.10
N GLN A 73 -3.47 6.49 -1.35
CA GLN A 73 -3.36 5.89 -2.67
C GLN A 73 -4.54 4.93 -2.90
N GLU A 74 -5.29 5.19 -3.97
CA GLU A 74 -6.38 4.31 -4.44
C GLU A 74 -5.96 3.66 -5.76
N THR A 75 -6.21 2.36 -5.87
CA THR A 75 -6.03 1.62 -7.13
C THR A 75 -7.29 0.83 -7.40
N ALA A 76 -7.71 0.78 -8.65
CA ALA A 76 -8.85 -0.02 -9.05
C ALA A 76 -8.54 -0.83 -10.30
N ILE A 77 -9.08 -2.04 -10.36
CA ILE A 77 -8.97 -2.94 -11.50
C ILE A 77 -10.39 -3.37 -11.85
N VAL A 78 -10.71 -3.39 -13.13
CA VAL A 78 -11.97 -3.94 -13.63
C VAL A 78 -11.69 -5.16 -14.49
N THR A 79 -12.51 -6.19 -14.35
CA THR A 79 -12.54 -7.36 -15.22
C THR A 79 -13.82 -7.30 -16.06
N ILE A 80 -13.65 -7.26 -17.38
CA ILE A 80 -14.74 -7.26 -18.37
C ILE A 80 -14.43 -8.35 -19.39
N ASN A 81 -15.35 -9.29 -19.63
CA ASN A 81 -15.17 -10.36 -20.61
C ASN A 81 -13.82 -11.10 -20.44
N GLN A 82 -13.49 -11.44 -19.19
CA GLN A 82 -12.24 -12.11 -18.78
C GLN A 82 -10.95 -11.30 -19.02
N ARG A 83 -11.05 -10.04 -19.48
CA ARG A 83 -9.92 -9.12 -19.59
C ARG A 83 -9.86 -8.21 -18.37
N GLU A 84 -8.69 -8.16 -17.72
CA GLU A 84 -8.41 -7.20 -16.66
C GLU A 84 -7.86 -5.90 -17.24
N VAL A 85 -8.37 -4.78 -16.72
CA VAL A 85 -7.96 -3.42 -17.07
C VAL A 85 -7.70 -2.65 -15.79
N ALA A 86 -6.49 -2.11 -15.63
CA ALA A 86 -6.17 -1.19 -14.56
C ALA A 86 -6.86 0.15 -14.81
N LEU A 87 -7.39 0.75 -13.75
CA LEU A 87 -8.10 2.03 -13.81
C LEU A 87 -7.26 3.13 -13.19
N LYS A 88 -7.06 4.20 -13.96
CA LYS A 88 -6.57 5.49 -13.45
C LYS A 88 -7.55 6.13 -12.51
N ARG A 89 -8.85 5.97 -12.80
CA ARG A 89 -9.91 6.54 -11.98
C ARG A 89 -11.18 5.71 -12.06
N LEU A 90 -11.74 5.43 -10.88
CA LEU A 90 -13.09 4.89 -10.70
C LEU A 90 -13.96 5.98 -10.08
N SER A 91 -15.11 6.28 -10.69
CA SER A 91 -16.09 7.20 -10.11
C SER A 91 -17.47 6.57 -10.12
N ILE A 92 -18.14 6.56 -8.97
CA ILE A 92 -19.50 6.02 -8.81
C ILE A 92 -20.41 7.20 -8.49
N SER A 93 -21.47 7.35 -9.27
CA SER A 93 -22.43 8.45 -9.16
C SER A 93 -23.87 7.93 -9.16
N ARG A 94 -24.84 8.83 -8.99
CA ARG A 94 -26.27 8.47 -9.11
C ARG A 94 -26.67 8.02 -10.52
N LEU A 95 -25.93 8.43 -11.54
CA LEU A 95 -26.21 8.08 -12.93
C LEU A 95 -25.62 6.72 -13.32
N GLY A 96 -24.50 6.35 -12.69
CA GLY A 96 -23.75 5.18 -13.12
C GLY A 96 -22.32 5.15 -12.60
N VAL A 97 -21.55 4.23 -13.19
CA VAL A 97 -20.14 3.99 -12.88
C VAL A 97 -19.27 4.42 -14.05
N HIS A 98 -18.34 5.33 -13.82
CA HIS A 98 -17.30 5.71 -14.78
C HIS A 98 -16.02 4.94 -14.50
N LEU A 99 -15.53 4.27 -15.54
CA LEU A 99 -14.29 3.52 -15.56
C LEU A 99 -13.32 4.24 -16.51
N LEU A 100 -12.27 4.82 -15.96
CA LEU A 100 -11.20 5.44 -16.73
C LEU A 100 -9.97 4.52 -16.70
N PRO A 101 -9.61 3.87 -17.81
CA PRO A 101 -8.42 3.04 -17.91
C PRO A 101 -7.13 3.82 -17.63
N GLU A 102 -6.10 3.09 -17.19
CA GLU A 102 -4.72 3.61 -17.05
C GLU A 102 -4.09 3.88 -18.42
N ASP A 103 -4.36 3.01 -19.38
CA ASP A 103 -3.84 3.07 -20.75
C ASP A 103 -4.72 3.94 -21.66
N SER A 104 -4.09 4.78 -22.49
CA SER A 104 -4.76 5.64 -23.46
C SER A 104 -5.35 4.89 -24.65
N ALA A 105 -4.90 3.66 -24.92
CA ALA A 105 -5.45 2.83 -25.99
C ALA A 105 -6.84 2.28 -25.69
N THR A 106 -7.24 2.23 -24.41
CA THR A 106 -8.55 1.73 -24.00
C THR A 106 -9.50 2.91 -23.75
N PRO A 107 -10.68 2.95 -24.40
CA PRO A 107 -11.63 4.04 -24.19
C PRO A 107 -12.22 4.01 -22.77
N ALA A 108 -12.57 5.18 -22.25
CA ALA A 108 -13.34 5.28 -21.02
C ALA A 108 -14.72 4.63 -21.21
N LEU A 109 -15.18 3.94 -20.16
CA LEU A 109 -16.45 3.21 -20.18
C LEU A 109 -17.38 3.78 -19.11
N PHE A 110 -18.63 4.08 -19.50
CA PHE A 110 -19.66 4.52 -18.59
C PHE A 110 -20.79 3.49 -18.51
N LEU A 111 -20.99 2.93 -17.32
CA LEU A 111 -22.04 1.97 -17.03
C LEU A 111 -23.26 2.70 -16.45
N HIS A 112 -24.32 2.86 -17.22
CA HIS A 112 -25.56 3.48 -16.75
C HIS A 112 -26.28 2.57 -15.77
N ASN A 113 -26.82 3.11 -14.69
CA ASN A 113 -27.56 2.34 -13.68
C ASN A 113 -28.80 1.61 -14.25
N CYS A 114 -29.37 2.08 -15.35
CA CYS A 114 -30.50 1.41 -16.02
C CYS A 114 -30.08 0.16 -16.82
N ASP A 115 -28.81 0.09 -17.24
CA ASP A 115 -28.27 -0.97 -18.10
C ASP A 115 -27.43 -1.98 -17.32
N ILE A 116 -27.33 -1.82 -15.99
CA ILE A 116 -26.60 -2.73 -15.12
C ILE A 116 -27.44 -3.16 -13.92
N GLN A 117 -27.12 -4.32 -13.37
CA GLN A 117 -27.64 -4.86 -12.13
C GLN A 117 -26.49 -5.12 -11.17
N VAL A 118 -26.60 -4.63 -9.94
CA VAL A 118 -25.69 -5.04 -8.88
C VAL A 118 -26.04 -6.46 -8.45
N LEU A 119 -25.10 -7.39 -8.61
CA LEU A 119 -25.22 -8.77 -8.13
C LEU A 119 -24.81 -8.88 -6.67
N GLY A 120 -23.80 -8.11 -6.26
CA GLY A 120 -23.32 -8.11 -4.89
C GLY A 120 -22.12 -7.19 -4.67
N MET A 121 -21.80 -7.00 -3.40
CA MET A 121 -20.65 -6.23 -2.93
C MET A 121 -19.98 -6.98 -1.78
N VAL A 122 -18.64 -7.06 -1.83
CA VAL A 122 -17.81 -7.64 -0.77
C VAL A 122 -16.84 -6.58 -0.27
N MET A 123 -16.75 -6.40 1.04
CA MET A 123 -15.80 -5.50 1.70
C MET A 123 -14.83 -6.30 2.56
N GLY A 124 -13.57 -5.89 2.59
CA GLY A 124 -12.51 -6.51 3.38
C GLY A 124 -11.48 -5.50 3.84
N ILE A 125 -10.75 -5.87 4.90
CA ILE A 125 -9.64 -5.09 5.45
C ILE A 125 -8.45 -6.03 5.58
N GLU A 126 -7.30 -5.58 5.11
CA GLU A 126 -6.03 -6.26 5.30
C GLU A 126 -5.08 -5.39 6.11
N GLN A 127 -4.40 -6.00 7.08
CA GLN A 127 -3.41 -5.35 7.92
C GLN A 127 -2.05 -5.98 7.60
N HIS A 128 -1.06 -5.16 7.27
CA HIS A 128 0.30 -5.60 7.02
C HIS A 128 1.24 -5.00 8.06
N HIS A 129 2.06 -5.84 8.67
CA HIS A 129 3.08 -5.42 9.62
C HIS A 129 4.38 -5.16 8.87
N SER A 130 4.77 -3.90 8.73
CA SER A 130 6.10 -3.56 8.22
C SER A 130 7.09 -3.73 9.38
N ALA A 131 7.73 -4.90 9.46
CA ALA A 131 8.93 -5.04 10.28
C ALA A 131 10.05 -4.28 9.56
N SER A 132 10.43 -3.12 10.10
CA SER A 132 11.62 -2.39 9.65
C SER A 132 12.85 -3.27 9.89
N GLN A 133 13.28 -4.00 8.86
CA GLN A 133 14.57 -4.69 8.83
C GLN A 133 15.66 -3.62 8.69
N HIS A 134 16.35 -3.33 9.79
CA HIS A 134 17.63 -2.63 9.74
C HIS A 134 18.71 -3.65 9.34
N HIS A 135 19.44 -3.35 8.27
CA HIS A 135 20.76 -3.93 8.00
C HIS A 135 21.82 -2.92 8.45
#